data_AF-A0A1J1LMH9-F1
#
_entry.id   AF-A0A1J1LMH9-F1
#
_cell.length_a   1.000
_cell.length_b   1.000
_cell.length_c   1.000
_cell.angle_alpha   90.00
_cell.angle_beta   90.00
_cell.angle_gamma   90.00
#
_symmetry.space_group_name_H-M   'P 1'
#
loop_
_entity.id
_entity.type
_entity.pdbx_description
1 polymer ?
#
loop_
_entity_poly.entity_id
_entity_poly.type
_entity_poly.pdbx_seq_one_letter_code
_entity_poly.pdbx_strand_id
1 'polypeptide(L)'
;MAKLASSKIELQNRQKVLLQVQKEVKQYRLQSLHRAVLTHLAQETPPLKMRRIWDVELKVSHQPSVRLTPDTGIIQVFDRLNGRLLILGAPGSGKTTTLIGLTKVLLSRAERDTEEPIPVLLNLLTWKNPQQTLADWILEQLHLKYWIAINQGENWMQQLKILPLLDGLDELPLTKQVQCIQQINQLLNGEIAPLHLVVCANVLSYQKLPERLVLNGAIFLRPLTSLQIQDYLINSRSRELWQNIETDEPLLKLAKVPLYLTIMTLAYEEILMMSWKHLNSFEEQRHYLFNAYIRRQLNQDIYKSEYPQGKAPKSESFRRWLGWLATHLKTDEATEFCVKKIPIHWLNDEGQKQRYKLTLKIILGLIWVMILLIILAGVILRQTPLLIMGMGLGLLFAILLEKSGLKEKIEQFAIRWVLWKDGNIPWNYQRFLKDCSRKLLLQKIGDRYRFIHRLLQEHFAHKI
;
A
#
# COMPACT_ATOMS: atom_id res chain seq x y z
N MET A 1 23.99 -32.18 -18.16
CA MET A 1 22.55 -32.22 -17.80
C MET A 1 22.19 -31.32 -16.62
N ALA A 2 22.97 -31.28 -15.53
CA ALA A 2 22.69 -30.42 -14.35
C ALA A 2 22.63 -28.89 -14.66
N LYS A 3 23.55 -28.35 -15.48
CA LYS A 3 23.54 -26.92 -15.92
C LYS A 3 22.30 -26.52 -16.75
N LEU A 4 21.76 -27.45 -17.54
CA LEU A 4 20.53 -27.23 -18.33
C LEU A 4 19.28 -27.27 -17.43
N ALA A 5 19.26 -28.15 -16.43
CA ALA A 5 18.19 -28.22 -15.45
C ALA A 5 18.17 -26.98 -14.53
N SER A 6 19.35 -26.50 -14.08
CA SER A 6 19.45 -25.28 -13.28
C SER A 6 19.03 -24.03 -14.05
N SER A 7 19.44 -23.90 -15.32
CA SER A 7 18.98 -22.83 -16.23
C SER A 7 17.46 -22.80 -16.40
N LYS A 8 16.83 -23.98 -16.56
CA LYS A 8 15.38 -24.07 -16.72
C LYS A 8 14.62 -23.68 -15.45
N ILE A 9 15.10 -24.10 -14.28
CA ILE A 9 14.52 -23.74 -12.98
C ILE A 9 14.67 -22.24 -12.71
N GLU A 10 15.83 -21.68 -13.03
CA GLU A 10 16.09 -20.25 -12.90
C GLU A 10 15.15 -19.41 -13.78
N LEU A 11 14.95 -19.81 -15.04
CA LEU A 11 14.05 -19.14 -15.96
C LEU A 11 12.59 -19.22 -15.50
N GLN A 12 12.18 -20.36 -14.93
CA GLN A 12 10.86 -20.51 -14.29
C GLN A 12 10.70 -19.60 -13.07
N ASN A 13 11.71 -19.50 -12.20
CA ASN A 13 11.65 -18.62 -11.03
C ASN A 13 11.61 -17.15 -11.46
N ARG A 14 12.40 -16.74 -12.44
CA ARG A 14 12.35 -15.41 -13.05
C ARG A 14 10.95 -15.08 -13.57
N GLN A 15 10.34 -15.98 -14.34
CA GLN A 15 8.99 -15.79 -14.87
C GLN A 15 7.95 -15.65 -13.76
N LYS A 16 8.05 -16.43 -12.67
CA LYS A 16 7.15 -16.29 -11.51
C LYS A 16 7.23 -14.91 -10.89
N VAL A 17 8.44 -14.39 -10.71
CA VAL A 17 8.67 -13.05 -10.13
C VAL A 17 8.13 -11.97 -11.06
N LEU A 18 8.44 -12.03 -12.36
CA LEU A 18 7.89 -11.10 -13.36
C LEU A 18 6.36 -11.08 -13.34
N LEU A 19 5.72 -12.25 -13.35
CA LEU A 19 4.25 -12.36 -13.25
C LEU A 19 3.70 -11.75 -11.96
N GLN A 20 4.43 -11.85 -10.86
CA GLN A 20 4.00 -11.31 -9.58
C GLN A 20 4.11 -9.79 -9.54
N VAL A 21 5.23 -9.22 -9.98
CA VAL A 21 5.39 -7.76 -10.10
C VAL A 21 4.38 -7.21 -11.11
N GLN A 22 4.13 -7.91 -12.22
CA GLN A 22 3.12 -7.52 -13.21
C GLN A 22 1.72 -7.48 -12.61
N LYS A 23 1.34 -8.49 -11.79
CA LYS A 23 0.07 -8.49 -11.04
C LYS A 23 -0.03 -7.30 -10.07
N GLU A 24 1.05 -7.02 -9.35
CA GLU A 24 1.14 -5.89 -8.42
C GLU A 24 0.96 -4.54 -9.16
N VAL A 25 1.74 -4.29 -10.22
CA VAL A 25 1.63 -3.09 -11.07
C VAL A 25 0.22 -2.95 -11.67
N LYS A 26 -0.37 -4.05 -12.14
CA LYS A 26 -1.74 -4.06 -12.64
C LYS A 26 -2.73 -3.66 -11.55
N GLN A 27 -2.60 -4.22 -10.34
CA GLN A 27 -3.45 -3.87 -9.19
C GLN A 27 -3.33 -2.39 -8.80
N TYR A 28 -2.11 -1.83 -8.80
CA TYR A 28 -1.87 -0.39 -8.59
C TYR A 28 -2.59 0.48 -9.59
N ARG A 29 -2.44 0.15 -10.88
CA ARG A 29 -3.04 0.94 -11.96
C ARG A 29 -4.56 0.82 -12.00
N LEU A 30 -5.11 -0.36 -11.69
CA LEU A 30 -6.56 -0.61 -11.71
C LEU A 30 -7.30 0.08 -10.56
N GLN A 31 -6.63 0.27 -9.43
CA GLN A 31 -7.22 0.86 -8.22
C GLN A 31 -6.85 2.33 -8.03
N SER A 32 -6.20 2.98 -9.00
CA SER A 32 -5.78 4.38 -8.86
C SER A 32 -6.94 5.37 -9.00
N LEU A 33 -6.89 6.45 -8.23
CA LEU A 33 -7.90 7.53 -8.29
C LEU A 33 -7.97 8.16 -9.68
N HIS A 34 -6.82 8.37 -10.31
CA HIS A 34 -6.77 8.95 -11.65
C HIS A 34 -7.45 8.07 -12.69
N ARG A 35 -7.31 6.73 -12.61
CA ARG A 35 -8.05 5.82 -13.47
C ARG A 35 -9.57 5.95 -13.25
N ALA A 36 -10.02 6.14 -12.02
CA ALA A 36 -11.44 6.30 -11.72
C ALA A 36 -12.03 7.54 -12.40
N VAL A 37 -11.29 8.65 -12.43
CA VAL A 37 -11.68 9.85 -13.21
C VAL A 37 -11.83 9.51 -14.69
N LEU A 38 -10.83 8.85 -15.29
CA LEU A 38 -10.88 8.49 -16.70
C LEU A 38 -12.05 7.54 -17.04
N THR A 39 -12.32 6.58 -16.15
CA THR A 39 -13.32 5.54 -16.41
C THR A 39 -14.75 6.05 -16.15
N HIS A 40 -14.97 6.77 -15.05
CA HIS A 40 -16.32 7.14 -14.61
C HIS A 40 -16.75 8.53 -15.12
N LEU A 41 -15.82 9.47 -15.22
CA LEU A 41 -16.14 10.87 -15.57
C LEU A 41 -15.81 11.17 -17.03
N ALA A 42 -14.59 10.87 -17.48
CA ALA A 42 -14.21 11.05 -18.88
C ALA A 42 -14.86 10.00 -19.81
N GLN A 43 -15.35 8.89 -19.25
CA GLN A 43 -15.96 7.76 -19.97
C GLN A 43 -15.03 7.17 -21.04
N GLU A 44 -13.72 7.23 -20.81
CA GLU A 44 -12.75 6.65 -21.74
C GLU A 44 -12.84 5.11 -21.72
N THR A 45 -12.82 4.50 -22.90
CA THR A 45 -12.81 3.05 -23.05
C THR A 45 -11.37 2.51 -23.10
N PRO A 46 -11.10 1.32 -22.54
CA PRO A 46 -9.77 0.72 -22.61
C PRO A 46 -9.30 0.48 -24.06
N PRO A 47 -7.99 0.61 -24.38
CA PRO A 47 -6.88 0.85 -23.45
C PRO A 47 -6.68 2.33 -23.11
N LEU A 48 -6.86 2.68 -21.82
CA LEU A 48 -6.61 4.03 -21.30
C LEU A 48 -5.14 4.43 -21.49
N LYS A 49 -4.89 5.47 -22.28
CA LYS A 49 -3.57 6.11 -22.37
C LYS A 49 -3.41 7.01 -21.15
N MET A 50 -2.95 6.45 -20.02
CA MET A 50 -2.58 7.25 -18.84
C MET A 50 -1.41 8.18 -19.22
N ARG A 51 -1.72 9.43 -19.58
CA ARG A 51 -0.71 10.45 -19.86
C ARG A 51 -0.25 11.10 -18.56
N ARG A 52 1.01 11.54 -18.54
CA ARG A 52 1.55 12.31 -17.43
C ARG A 52 0.89 13.68 -17.41
N ILE A 53 0.33 14.08 -16.27
CA ILE A 53 -0.37 15.36 -16.11
C ILE A 53 0.59 16.45 -15.63
N TRP A 54 1.64 16.07 -14.89
CA TRP A 54 2.63 16.97 -14.31
C TRP A 54 3.87 17.13 -15.18
N ASP A 55 4.51 18.29 -15.03
CA ASP A 55 5.82 18.53 -15.60
C ASP A 55 6.92 17.81 -14.83
N VAL A 56 7.95 17.43 -15.57
CA VAL A 56 9.15 16.81 -15.01
C VAL A 56 10.35 17.66 -15.38
N GLU A 57 11.11 18.03 -14.36
CA GLU A 57 12.38 18.71 -14.50
C GLU A 57 13.51 17.72 -14.22
N LEU A 58 14.41 17.56 -15.18
CA LEU A 58 15.58 16.71 -15.06
C LEU A 58 16.75 17.53 -14.52
N LYS A 59 17.36 17.05 -13.44
CA LYS A 59 18.63 17.56 -12.91
C LYS A 59 19.68 16.45 -13.00
N VAL A 60 20.67 16.65 -13.85
CA VAL A 60 21.81 15.74 -14.00
C VAL A 60 23.00 16.36 -13.27
N SER A 61 23.35 15.85 -12.08
CA SER A 61 24.50 16.28 -11.29
C SER A 61 24.82 17.80 -11.38
N HIS A 62 25.85 18.19 -12.13
CA HIS A 62 26.35 19.57 -12.29
C HIS A 62 25.73 20.36 -13.46
N GLN A 63 24.79 19.79 -14.22
CA GLN A 63 24.13 20.47 -15.33
C GLN A 63 22.93 21.31 -14.84
N PRO A 64 22.59 22.41 -15.54
CA PRO A 64 21.37 23.16 -15.27
C PRO A 64 20.16 22.25 -15.47
N SER A 65 19.11 22.51 -14.72
CA SER A 65 17.90 21.71 -14.79
C SER A 65 17.16 21.97 -16.11
N VAL A 66 16.71 20.88 -16.74
CA VAL A 66 16.02 20.92 -18.05
C VAL A 66 14.59 20.44 -17.87
N ARG A 67 13.62 21.24 -18.32
CA ARG A 67 12.22 20.80 -18.36
C ARG A 67 12.03 19.81 -19.51
N LEU A 68 11.52 18.65 -19.19
CA LEU A 68 11.22 17.62 -20.18
C LEU A 68 9.90 17.93 -20.88
N THR A 69 9.82 17.63 -22.17
CA THR A 69 8.57 17.76 -22.91
C THR A 69 7.51 16.78 -22.35
N PRO A 70 6.21 17.09 -22.46
CA PRO A 70 5.13 16.19 -22.03
C PRO A 70 5.23 14.78 -22.64
N ASP A 71 5.75 14.67 -23.86
CA ASP A 71 5.88 13.42 -24.60
C ASP A 71 7.14 12.61 -24.23
N THR A 72 8.13 13.23 -23.57
CA THR A 72 9.32 12.53 -23.10
C THR A 72 8.92 11.54 -22.00
N GLY A 73 8.94 10.26 -22.35
CA GLY A 73 8.61 9.17 -21.44
C GLY A 73 9.68 9.01 -20.36
N ILE A 74 9.28 8.66 -19.14
CA ILE A 74 10.21 8.50 -18.01
C ILE A 74 11.32 7.47 -18.29
N ILE A 75 11.03 6.48 -19.13
CA ILE A 75 11.99 5.45 -19.51
C ILE A 75 13.20 6.02 -20.26
N GLN A 76 12.99 7.01 -21.15
CA GLN A 76 14.09 7.66 -21.88
C GLN A 76 15.04 8.39 -20.94
N VAL A 77 14.49 8.98 -19.86
CA VAL A 77 15.28 9.63 -18.81
C VAL A 77 16.05 8.61 -17.99
N PHE A 78 15.40 7.50 -17.62
CA PHE A 78 16.04 6.40 -16.91
C PHE A 78 17.24 5.84 -17.70
N ASP A 79 17.07 5.63 -19.00
CA ASP A 79 18.14 5.16 -19.89
C ASP A 79 19.28 6.18 -19.98
N ARG A 80 18.96 7.47 -20.17
CA ARG A 80 19.96 8.56 -20.23
C ARG A 80 20.79 8.68 -18.94
N LEU A 81 20.24 8.28 -17.80
CA LEU A 81 20.91 8.32 -16.50
C LEU A 81 21.58 6.99 -16.13
N ASN A 82 21.71 6.04 -17.06
CA ASN A 82 22.26 4.70 -16.79
C ASN A 82 21.57 4.01 -15.59
N GLY A 83 20.26 4.21 -15.46
CA GLY A 83 19.39 3.48 -14.55
C GLY A 83 19.53 3.75 -13.04
N ARG A 84 20.34 4.72 -12.59
CA ARG A 84 20.37 5.20 -11.20
C ARG A 84 19.67 6.55 -11.07
N LEU A 85 18.42 6.54 -10.62
CA LEU A 85 17.51 7.67 -10.73
C LEU A 85 16.86 8.03 -9.38
N LEU A 86 16.88 9.31 -9.01
CA LEU A 86 16.11 9.86 -7.91
C LEU A 86 14.81 10.52 -8.41
N ILE A 87 13.67 10.17 -7.83
CA ILE A 87 12.37 10.80 -8.11
C ILE A 87 11.98 11.69 -6.94
N LEU A 88 12.05 13.01 -7.14
CA LEU A 88 11.70 14.01 -6.15
C LEU A 88 10.32 14.61 -6.41
N GLY A 89 9.54 14.81 -5.36
CA GLY A 89 8.26 15.51 -5.45
C GLY A 89 7.55 15.66 -4.12
N ALA A 90 6.68 16.66 -4.02
CA ALA A 90 5.85 16.88 -2.84
C ALA A 90 4.90 15.69 -2.56
N PRO A 91 4.28 15.58 -1.36
CA PRO A 91 3.25 14.58 -1.10
C PRO A 91 2.09 14.74 -2.09
N GLY A 92 1.62 13.66 -2.69
CA GLY A 92 0.56 13.71 -3.71
C GLY A 92 0.98 14.23 -5.10
N SER A 93 2.27 14.50 -5.35
CA SER A 93 2.80 14.92 -6.66
C SER A 93 2.80 13.82 -7.74
N GLY A 94 2.55 12.56 -7.37
CA GLY A 94 2.55 11.45 -8.31
C GLY A 94 3.85 10.64 -8.36
N LYS A 95 4.71 10.69 -7.33
CA LYS A 95 5.94 9.88 -7.22
C LYS A 95 5.69 8.39 -7.47
N THR A 96 4.84 7.77 -6.66
CA THR A 96 4.45 6.36 -6.80
C THR A 96 3.79 6.08 -8.16
N THR A 97 3.01 7.01 -8.71
CA THR A 97 2.39 6.82 -10.03
C THR A 97 3.45 6.80 -11.14
N THR A 98 4.46 7.67 -11.04
CA THR A 98 5.61 7.71 -11.95
C THR A 98 6.44 6.45 -11.82
N LEU A 99 6.72 6.00 -10.59
CA LEU A 99 7.45 4.76 -10.30
C LEU A 99 6.75 3.55 -10.91
N ILE A 100 5.46 3.36 -10.64
CA ILE A 100 4.65 2.26 -11.20
C ILE A 100 4.58 2.32 -12.74
N GLY A 101 4.51 3.53 -13.31
CA GLY A 101 4.57 3.75 -14.75
C GLY A 101 5.90 3.27 -15.35
N LEU A 102 7.02 3.61 -14.70
CA LEU A 102 8.36 3.15 -15.07
C LEU A 102 8.48 1.62 -14.92
N THR A 103 8.04 1.05 -13.80
CA THR A 103 8.03 -0.41 -13.56
C THR A 103 7.34 -1.15 -14.68
N LYS A 104 6.19 -0.66 -15.16
CA LYS A 104 5.45 -1.31 -16.26
C LYS A 104 6.30 -1.43 -17.52
N VAL A 105 7.05 -0.38 -17.88
CA VAL A 105 7.90 -0.38 -19.08
C VAL A 105 9.11 -1.28 -18.88
N LEU A 106 9.74 -1.22 -17.70
CA LEU A 106 10.87 -2.09 -17.34
C LEU A 106 10.48 -3.57 -17.33
N LEU A 107 9.28 -3.92 -16.85
CA LEU A 107 8.76 -5.30 -16.92
C LEU A 107 8.67 -5.79 -18.36
N SER A 108 8.15 -4.95 -19.28
CA SER A 108 8.08 -5.32 -20.69
C SER A 108 9.46 -5.50 -21.34
N ARG A 109 10.52 -4.87 -20.81
CA ARG A 109 11.90 -5.15 -21.24
C ARG A 109 12.39 -6.49 -20.69
N ALA A 110 12.25 -6.68 -19.38
CA ALA A 110 12.66 -7.90 -18.68
C ALA A 110 11.92 -9.18 -19.15
N GLU A 111 10.71 -9.04 -19.71
CA GLU A 111 9.96 -10.13 -20.36
C GLU A 111 10.52 -10.50 -21.74
N ARG A 112 11.10 -9.54 -22.47
CA ARG A 112 11.65 -9.75 -23.83
C ARG A 112 13.11 -10.17 -23.79
N ASP A 113 13.86 -9.68 -22.81
CA ASP A 113 15.28 -9.93 -22.64
C ASP A 113 15.57 -10.49 -21.24
N THR A 114 16.22 -11.64 -21.19
CA THR A 114 16.63 -12.29 -19.93
C THR A 114 17.84 -11.62 -19.28
N GLU A 115 18.57 -10.80 -20.04
CA GLU A 115 19.69 -10.02 -19.53
C GLU A 115 19.26 -8.77 -18.79
N GLU A 116 18.11 -8.20 -19.14
CA GLU A 116 17.52 -7.07 -18.42
C GLU A 116 17.16 -7.45 -16.97
N PRO A 117 17.44 -6.57 -15.99
CA PRO A 117 17.15 -6.87 -14.59
C PRO A 117 15.64 -6.84 -14.31
N ILE A 118 15.22 -7.64 -13.33
CA ILE A 118 13.84 -7.71 -12.84
C ILE A 118 13.57 -6.49 -11.96
N PRO A 119 12.62 -5.61 -12.31
CA PRO A 119 12.24 -4.52 -11.44
C PRO A 119 11.45 -5.04 -10.25
N VAL A 120 11.88 -4.73 -9.03
CA VAL A 120 11.22 -5.14 -7.78
C VAL A 120 10.81 -3.90 -6.98
N LEU A 121 9.53 -3.83 -6.60
CA LEU A 121 8.98 -2.69 -5.86
C LEU A 121 9.16 -2.92 -4.37
N LEU A 122 9.91 -2.07 -3.69
CA LEU A 122 10.17 -2.19 -2.26
C LEU A 122 9.78 -0.90 -1.54
N ASN A 123 9.13 -1.02 -0.39
CA ASN A 123 8.74 0.12 0.44
C ASN A 123 9.73 0.27 1.59
N LEU A 124 10.44 1.40 1.63
CA LEU A 124 11.47 1.68 2.63
C LEU A 124 10.95 1.68 4.07
N LEU A 125 9.64 1.88 4.29
CA LEU A 125 9.05 1.76 5.63
C LEU A 125 9.18 0.36 6.25
N THR A 126 9.40 -0.70 5.44
CA THR A 126 9.63 -2.04 6.00
C THR A 126 11.05 -2.23 6.52
N TRP A 127 11.97 -1.30 6.25
CA TRP A 127 13.33 -1.30 6.82
C TRP A 127 13.28 -0.77 8.25
N LYS A 128 13.01 -1.67 9.19
CA LYS A 128 12.78 -1.34 10.61
C LYS A 128 14.06 -1.21 11.43
N ASN A 129 15.08 -2.03 11.11
CA ASN A 129 16.32 -2.10 11.88
C ASN A 129 17.44 -1.31 11.18
N PRO A 130 17.89 -0.17 11.72
CA PRO A 130 18.93 0.64 11.09
C PRO A 130 20.31 -0.02 11.04
N GLN A 131 20.54 -1.05 11.87
CA GLN A 131 21.79 -1.82 11.88
C GLN A 131 21.83 -2.91 10.79
N GLN A 132 20.67 -3.22 10.19
CA GLN A 132 20.60 -4.18 9.09
C GLN A 132 21.09 -3.51 7.80
N THR A 133 21.99 -4.18 7.07
CA THR A 133 22.46 -3.67 5.79
C THR A 133 21.29 -3.60 4.79
N LEU A 134 21.37 -2.66 3.84
CA LEU A 134 20.31 -2.54 2.82
C LEU A 134 20.26 -3.77 1.90
N ALA A 135 21.40 -4.42 1.65
CA ALA A 135 21.45 -5.65 0.87
C ALA A 135 20.65 -6.78 1.54
N ASP A 136 20.91 -7.03 2.83
CA ASP A 136 20.22 -8.06 3.61
C ASP A 136 18.72 -7.77 3.68
N TRP A 137 18.35 -6.50 3.86
CA TRP A 137 16.96 -6.09 3.83
C TRP A 137 16.30 -6.35 2.46
N ILE A 138 16.96 -6.03 1.35
CA ILE A 138 16.44 -6.33 0.00
C ILE A 138 16.21 -7.84 -0.13
N LEU A 139 17.16 -8.68 0.28
CA LEU A 139 17.03 -10.13 0.24
C LEU A 139 15.85 -10.64 1.08
N GLU A 140 15.68 -10.11 2.29
CA GLU A 140 14.55 -10.41 3.14
C GLU A 140 13.22 -10.01 2.46
N GLN A 141 13.15 -8.84 1.83
CA GLN A 141 11.95 -8.40 1.12
C GLN A 141 11.69 -9.26 -0.13
N LEU A 142 12.72 -9.68 -0.87
CA LEU A 142 12.58 -10.60 -2.00
C LEU A 142 11.98 -11.94 -1.53
N HIS A 143 12.41 -12.43 -0.37
CA HIS A 143 11.86 -13.63 0.23
C HIS A 143 10.41 -13.45 0.70
N LEU A 144 10.14 -12.43 1.50
CA LEU A 144 8.83 -12.21 2.11
C LEU A 144 7.75 -11.81 1.09
N LYS A 145 8.13 -11.02 0.08
CA LYS A 145 7.19 -10.46 -0.89
C LYS A 145 7.06 -11.32 -2.13
N TYR A 146 8.17 -11.80 -2.69
CA TYR A 146 8.21 -12.50 -3.97
C TYR A 146 8.52 -14.01 -3.86
N TRP A 147 8.65 -14.53 -2.63
CA TRP A 147 8.93 -15.94 -2.34
C TRP A 147 10.21 -16.47 -3.00
N ILE A 148 11.21 -15.59 -3.16
CA ILE A 148 12.53 -15.94 -3.66
C ILE A 148 13.34 -16.51 -2.49
N ALA A 149 13.98 -17.67 -2.65
CA ALA A 149 14.86 -18.22 -1.62
C ALA A 149 16.06 -17.28 -1.41
N ILE A 150 16.54 -17.11 -0.17
CA ILE A 150 17.61 -16.15 0.17
C ILE A 150 18.85 -16.38 -0.71
N ASN A 151 19.34 -17.62 -0.79
CA ASN A 151 20.51 -17.99 -1.62
C ASN A 151 20.31 -17.67 -3.10
N GLN A 152 19.08 -17.78 -3.62
CA GLN A 152 18.78 -17.40 -5.01
C GLN A 152 18.79 -15.88 -5.17
N GLY A 153 18.24 -15.15 -4.20
CA GLY A 153 18.28 -13.68 -4.17
C GLY A 153 19.71 -13.16 -4.16
N GLU A 154 20.59 -13.75 -3.36
CA GLU A 154 22.02 -13.41 -3.30
C GLU A 154 22.69 -13.59 -4.65
N ASN A 155 22.51 -14.76 -5.28
CA ASN A 155 23.05 -15.04 -6.60
C ASN A 155 22.52 -14.04 -7.65
N TRP A 156 21.23 -13.71 -7.63
CA TRP A 156 20.66 -12.73 -8.56
C TRP A 156 21.15 -11.30 -8.34
N MET A 157 21.43 -10.91 -7.09
CA MET A 157 22.05 -9.63 -6.79
C MET A 157 23.49 -9.57 -7.32
N GLN A 158 24.28 -10.64 -7.12
CA GLN A 158 25.65 -10.75 -7.65
C GLN A 158 25.69 -10.75 -9.18
N GLN A 159 24.71 -11.37 -9.83
CA GLN A 159 24.56 -11.38 -11.29
C GLN A 159 23.91 -10.11 -11.86
N LEU A 160 23.66 -9.08 -11.03
CA LEU A 160 23.05 -7.81 -11.43
C LEU A 160 21.64 -7.96 -12.05
N LYS A 161 20.92 -9.03 -11.72
CA LYS A 161 19.60 -9.36 -12.29
C LYS A 161 18.44 -8.69 -11.55
N ILE A 162 18.68 -7.94 -10.48
CA ILE A 162 17.66 -7.24 -9.71
C ILE A 162 17.80 -5.72 -9.89
N LEU A 163 16.67 -5.06 -10.14
CA LEU A 163 16.54 -3.61 -10.17
C LEU A 163 15.61 -3.17 -9.03
N PRO A 164 16.16 -2.73 -7.88
CA PRO A 164 15.35 -2.24 -6.77
C PRO A 164 14.69 -0.90 -7.13
N LEU A 165 13.38 -0.82 -6.89
CA LEU A 165 12.58 0.39 -6.99
C LEU A 165 12.08 0.74 -5.59
N LEU A 166 12.78 1.66 -4.92
CA LEU A 166 12.58 2.01 -3.52
C LEU A 166 11.61 3.20 -3.42
N ASP A 167 10.43 2.99 -2.81
CA ASP A 167 9.46 4.04 -2.53
C ASP A 167 9.43 4.39 -1.03
N GLY A 168 9.03 5.63 -0.72
CA GLY A 168 8.73 6.05 0.65
C GLY A 168 9.94 6.42 1.52
N LEU A 169 11.03 7.00 0.97
CA LEU A 169 12.11 7.52 1.82
C LEU A 169 11.62 8.60 2.79
N ASP A 170 10.73 9.47 2.32
CA ASP A 170 10.13 10.56 3.11
C ASP A 170 9.18 10.09 4.21
N GLU A 171 8.83 8.82 4.18
CA GLU A 171 7.92 8.21 5.14
C GLU A 171 8.62 7.78 6.44
N LEU A 172 9.94 7.62 6.40
CA LEU A 172 10.78 7.31 7.56
C LEU A 172 10.99 8.54 8.46
N PRO A 173 11.20 8.37 9.78
CA PRO A 173 11.71 9.43 10.64
C PRO A 173 13.05 10.01 10.13
N LEU A 174 13.31 11.30 10.37
CA LEU A 174 14.48 12.01 9.82
C LEU A 174 15.81 11.32 10.16
N THR A 175 15.97 10.82 11.39
CA THR A 175 17.16 10.07 11.82
C THR A 175 17.38 8.80 10.99
N LYS A 176 16.30 8.03 10.76
CA LYS A 176 16.33 6.83 9.90
C LYS A 176 16.56 7.18 8.43
N GLN A 177 16.08 8.34 7.95
CA GLN A 177 16.33 8.78 6.57
C GLN A 177 17.83 8.99 6.30
N VAL A 178 18.55 9.61 7.23
CA VAL A 178 20.01 9.81 7.11
C VAL A 178 20.73 8.47 7.02
N GLN A 179 20.42 7.56 7.94
CA GLN A 179 21.01 6.21 7.96
C GLN A 179 20.67 5.42 6.69
N CYS A 180 19.43 5.54 6.20
CA CYS A 180 19.00 4.89 4.97
C CYS A 180 19.80 5.40 3.74
N ILE A 181 20.04 6.72 3.64
CA ILE A 181 20.89 7.29 2.57
C ILE A 181 22.31 6.75 2.65
N GLN A 182 22.89 6.69 3.86
CA GLN A 182 24.23 6.13 4.07
C GLN A 182 24.30 4.68 3.61
N GLN A 183 23.31 3.86 3.99
CA GLN A 183 23.21 2.46 3.58
C GLN A 183 23.00 2.29 2.07
N ILE A 184 22.20 3.16 1.42
CA ILE A 184 22.04 3.15 -0.04
C ILE A 184 23.38 3.48 -0.72
N ASN A 185 24.09 4.50 -0.25
CA ASN A 185 25.38 4.89 -0.81
C ASN A 185 26.43 3.79 -0.61
N GLN A 186 26.45 3.13 0.56
CA GLN A 186 27.31 1.98 0.82
C GLN A 186 26.99 0.81 -0.11
N LEU A 187 25.70 0.49 -0.33
CA LEU A 187 25.28 -0.53 -1.28
C LEU A 187 25.77 -0.24 -2.71
N LEU A 188 25.67 1.02 -3.15
CA LEU A 188 26.07 1.43 -4.50
C LEU A 188 27.59 1.42 -4.72
N ASN A 189 28.37 1.52 -3.63
CA ASN A 189 29.84 1.50 -3.64
C ASN A 189 30.44 0.14 -3.24
N GLY A 190 29.60 -0.82 -2.83
CA GLY A 190 30.03 -2.15 -2.38
C GLY A 190 30.26 -3.12 -3.52
N GLU A 191 30.71 -4.33 -3.18
CA GLU A 191 30.99 -5.41 -4.15
C GLU A 191 29.72 -5.94 -4.84
N ILE A 192 28.59 -5.96 -4.13
CA ILE A 192 27.29 -6.43 -4.63
C ILE A 192 26.38 -5.21 -4.88
N ALA A 193 26.81 -4.32 -5.75
CA ALA A 193 26.06 -3.12 -6.12
C ALA A 193 25.05 -3.43 -7.23
N PRO A 194 23.76 -3.07 -7.09
CA PRO A 194 22.80 -3.22 -8.18
C PRO A 194 23.21 -2.34 -9.37
N LEU A 195 23.03 -2.89 -10.59
CA LEU A 195 23.30 -2.15 -11.83
C LEU A 195 22.45 -0.88 -11.92
N HIS A 196 21.16 -1.02 -11.62
CA HIS A 196 20.16 0.04 -11.68
C HIS A 196 19.43 0.17 -10.33
N LEU A 197 19.09 1.40 -9.95
CA LEU A 197 18.39 1.72 -8.71
C LEU A 197 17.49 2.94 -8.89
N VAL A 198 16.24 2.86 -8.47
CA VAL A 198 15.35 4.04 -8.42
C VAL A 198 14.91 4.29 -7.00
N VAL A 199 14.98 5.55 -6.55
CA VAL A 199 14.55 5.96 -5.20
C VAL A 199 13.55 7.10 -5.32
N CYS A 200 12.44 7.03 -4.58
CA CYS A 200 11.48 8.13 -4.46
C CYS A 200 11.64 8.86 -3.12
N ALA A 201 11.62 10.19 -3.14
CA ALA A 201 11.70 11.00 -1.94
C ALA A 201 10.92 12.32 -2.03
N ASN A 202 10.53 12.86 -0.88
CA ASN A 202 9.99 14.22 -0.78
C ASN A 202 11.10 15.26 -0.99
N VAL A 203 10.86 16.21 -1.89
CA VAL A 203 11.82 17.27 -2.20
C VAL A 203 12.25 18.08 -0.96
N LEU A 204 11.31 18.46 -0.10
CA LEU A 204 11.58 19.32 1.06
C LEU A 204 12.33 18.55 2.15
N SER A 205 11.92 17.31 2.42
CA SER A 205 12.61 16.45 3.39
C SER A 205 14.03 16.15 2.91
N TYR A 206 14.17 15.80 1.63
CA TYR A 206 15.46 15.47 1.04
C TYR A 206 16.43 16.65 1.05
N GLN A 207 15.97 17.88 0.76
CA GLN A 207 16.81 19.08 0.83
C GLN A 207 17.39 19.34 2.22
N LYS A 208 16.67 18.97 3.29
CA LYS A 208 17.12 19.16 4.69
C LYS A 208 18.15 18.14 5.15
N LEU A 209 18.34 17.05 4.41
CA LEU A 209 19.28 16.00 4.82
C LEU A 209 20.74 16.50 4.66
N PRO A 210 21.66 16.11 5.55
CA PRO A 210 23.07 16.50 5.47
C PRO A 210 23.79 15.81 4.31
N GLU A 211 23.38 14.59 3.98
CA GLU A 211 23.97 13.79 2.91
C GLU A 211 23.04 13.68 1.69
N ARG A 212 23.65 13.36 0.54
CA ARG A 212 22.96 13.15 -0.73
C ARG A 212 23.21 11.75 -1.24
N LEU A 213 22.26 11.25 -2.02
CA LEU A 213 22.35 9.95 -2.67
C LEU A 213 23.30 10.06 -3.86
N VAL A 214 24.22 9.10 -3.97
CA VAL A 214 25.20 9.02 -5.07
C VAL A 214 24.54 8.35 -6.29
N LEU A 215 23.62 9.07 -6.92
CA LEU A 215 22.88 8.64 -8.11
C LEU A 215 23.29 9.48 -9.32
N ASN A 216 22.99 8.98 -10.53
CA ASN A 216 23.38 9.64 -11.79
C ASN A 216 22.55 10.88 -12.11
N GLY A 217 21.34 10.99 -11.55
CA GLY A 217 20.51 12.17 -11.70
C GLY A 217 19.21 12.09 -10.93
N ALA A 218 18.48 13.20 -10.93
CA ALA A 218 17.18 13.32 -10.30
C ALA A 218 16.16 13.88 -11.28
N ILE A 219 14.92 13.41 -11.18
CA ILE A 219 13.76 14.09 -11.73
C ILE A 219 13.01 14.80 -10.61
N PHE A 220 12.47 15.97 -10.90
CA PHE A 220 11.60 16.71 -10.02
C PHE A 220 10.21 16.81 -10.62
N LEU A 221 9.22 16.28 -9.90
CA LEU A 221 7.81 16.36 -10.24
C LEU A 221 7.27 17.72 -9.79
N ARG A 222 7.01 18.61 -10.76
CA ARG A 222 6.57 19.97 -10.47
C ARG A 222 5.07 20.01 -10.15
N PRO A 223 4.62 20.98 -9.34
CA PRO A 223 3.20 21.29 -9.20
C PRO A 223 2.56 21.57 -10.56
N LEU A 224 1.28 21.26 -10.70
CA LEU A 224 0.54 21.49 -11.94
C LEU A 224 0.45 22.99 -12.24
N THR A 225 0.56 23.33 -13.52
CA THR A 225 0.27 24.66 -14.03
C THR A 225 -1.23 24.86 -14.18
N SER A 226 -1.71 26.11 -14.18
CA SER A 226 -3.13 26.41 -14.36
C SER A 226 -3.69 25.85 -15.67
N LEU A 227 -2.91 25.88 -16.75
CA LEU A 227 -3.28 25.28 -18.03
C LEU A 227 -3.47 23.77 -17.92
N GLN A 228 -2.54 23.05 -17.26
CA GLN A 228 -2.69 21.61 -17.03
C GLN A 228 -3.92 21.28 -16.19
N ILE A 229 -4.24 22.10 -15.19
CA ILE A 229 -5.43 21.93 -14.35
C ILE A 229 -6.70 22.12 -15.20
N GLN A 230 -6.74 23.18 -16.00
CA GLN A 230 -7.85 23.46 -16.91
C GLN A 230 -8.07 22.31 -17.90
N ASP A 231 -7.01 21.91 -18.61
CA ASP A 231 -7.05 20.81 -19.58
C ASP A 231 -7.55 19.52 -18.93
N TYR A 232 -7.04 19.21 -17.74
CA TYR A 232 -7.45 18.04 -16.98
C TYR A 232 -8.95 18.06 -16.66
N LEU A 233 -9.46 19.17 -16.13
CA LEU A 233 -10.86 19.29 -15.73
C LEU A 233 -11.82 19.34 -16.91
N ILE A 234 -11.42 19.97 -18.02
CA ILE A 234 -12.21 19.96 -19.26
C ILE A 234 -12.32 18.52 -19.78
N ASN A 235 -11.20 17.80 -19.85
CA ASN A 235 -11.18 16.41 -20.32
C ASN A 235 -11.96 15.46 -19.38
N SER A 236 -12.02 15.76 -18.08
CA SER A 236 -12.84 15.01 -17.11
C SER A 236 -14.30 15.46 -17.04
N ARG A 237 -14.76 16.33 -17.95
CA ARG A 237 -16.13 16.90 -17.98
C ARG A 237 -16.51 17.70 -16.71
N SER A 238 -15.53 18.31 -16.06
CA SER A 238 -15.68 19.09 -14.82
C SER A 238 -15.47 20.59 -15.06
N ARG A 239 -16.12 21.15 -16.09
CA ARG A 239 -15.96 22.55 -16.49
C ARG A 239 -16.38 23.55 -15.41
N GLU A 240 -17.46 23.27 -14.70
CA GLU A 240 -17.96 24.13 -13.61
C GLU A 240 -16.98 24.20 -12.44
N LEU A 241 -16.29 23.08 -12.14
CA LEU A 241 -15.24 23.06 -11.13
C LEU A 241 -14.08 23.99 -11.55
N TRP A 242 -13.69 23.99 -12.82
CA TRP A 242 -12.67 24.92 -13.33
C TRP A 242 -13.07 26.39 -13.13
N GLN A 243 -14.27 26.79 -13.56
CA GLN A 243 -14.78 28.17 -13.40
C GLN A 243 -14.77 28.62 -11.94
N ASN A 244 -15.01 27.69 -11.02
CA ASN A 244 -15.02 27.97 -9.60
C ASN A 244 -13.64 28.13 -8.97
N ILE A 245 -12.61 27.44 -9.48
CA ILE A 245 -11.25 27.47 -8.91
C ILE A 245 -10.31 28.45 -9.63
N GLU A 246 -10.60 28.82 -10.89
CA GLU A 246 -9.69 29.68 -11.68
C GLU A 246 -9.51 31.07 -11.06
N THR A 247 -10.55 31.57 -10.37
CA THR A 247 -10.58 32.86 -9.70
C THR A 247 -10.23 32.81 -8.20
N ASP A 248 -10.06 31.61 -7.64
CA ASP A 248 -9.84 31.38 -6.20
C ASP A 248 -8.40 30.90 -5.94
N GLU A 249 -7.55 31.79 -5.45
CA GLU A 249 -6.11 31.53 -5.29
C GLU A 249 -5.80 30.38 -4.28
N PRO A 250 -6.46 30.31 -3.10
CA PRO A 250 -6.36 29.16 -2.21
C PRO A 250 -6.76 27.82 -2.85
N LEU A 251 -7.92 27.75 -3.52
CA LEU A 251 -8.37 26.50 -4.16
C LEU A 251 -7.47 26.12 -5.33
N LEU A 252 -6.99 27.09 -6.10
CA LEU A 252 -6.02 26.88 -7.16
C LEU A 252 -4.71 26.29 -6.60
N LYS A 253 -4.18 26.82 -5.48
CA LYS A 253 -3.01 26.25 -4.79
C LYS A 253 -3.21 24.78 -4.42
N LEU A 254 -4.40 24.43 -3.94
CA LEU A 254 -4.75 23.04 -3.62
C LEU A 254 -4.80 22.18 -4.89
N ALA A 255 -5.40 22.68 -5.98
CA ALA A 255 -5.51 22.01 -7.27
C ALA A 255 -4.16 21.80 -7.98
N LYS A 256 -3.11 22.59 -7.64
CA LYS A 256 -1.74 22.36 -8.15
C LYS A 256 -1.14 21.03 -7.73
N VAL A 257 -1.69 20.36 -6.70
CA VAL A 257 -1.27 19.01 -6.31
C VAL A 257 -2.13 17.98 -7.04
N PRO A 258 -1.55 17.10 -7.89
CA PRO A 258 -2.29 16.13 -8.68
C PRO A 258 -3.27 15.26 -7.90
N LEU A 259 -2.90 14.84 -6.68
CA LEU A 259 -3.79 14.09 -5.80
C LEU A 259 -5.07 14.88 -5.48
N TYR A 260 -4.93 16.12 -5.03
CA TYR A 260 -6.08 16.93 -4.64
C TYR A 260 -6.94 17.27 -5.84
N LEU A 261 -6.35 17.62 -6.99
CA LEU A 261 -7.11 17.81 -8.24
C LEU A 261 -7.96 16.59 -8.58
N THR A 262 -7.36 15.39 -8.50
CA THR A 262 -8.08 14.14 -8.77
C THR A 262 -9.24 13.93 -7.78
N ILE A 263 -9.00 14.19 -6.50
CA ILE A 263 -10.01 14.05 -5.44
C ILE A 263 -11.14 15.08 -5.61
N MET A 264 -10.81 16.34 -5.94
CA MET A 264 -11.79 17.40 -6.23
C MET A 264 -12.72 16.97 -7.37
N THR A 265 -12.12 16.45 -8.44
CA THR A 265 -12.85 16.00 -9.62
C THR A 265 -13.80 14.85 -9.29
N LEU A 266 -13.35 13.86 -8.50
CA LEU A 266 -14.19 12.73 -8.08
C LEU A 266 -15.31 13.14 -7.10
N ALA A 267 -15.03 14.09 -6.22
CA ALA A 267 -15.91 14.48 -5.12
C ALA A 267 -16.79 15.69 -5.43
N TYR A 268 -16.69 16.29 -6.63
CA TYR A 268 -17.28 17.58 -6.96
C TYR A 268 -18.78 17.69 -6.61
N GLU A 269 -19.57 16.66 -6.90
CA GLU A 269 -21.01 16.63 -6.60
C GLU A 269 -21.34 16.72 -5.10
N GLU A 270 -20.39 16.42 -4.20
CA GLU A 270 -20.56 16.49 -2.74
C GLU A 270 -19.92 17.75 -2.13
N ILE A 271 -19.36 18.64 -2.97
CA ILE A 271 -18.69 19.87 -2.55
C ILE A 271 -19.68 21.04 -2.64
N LEU A 272 -19.92 21.70 -1.51
CA LEU A 272 -20.63 22.98 -1.47
C LEU A 272 -19.63 24.10 -1.70
N MET A 273 -19.56 24.60 -2.94
CA MET A 273 -18.57 25.60 -3.35
C MET A 273 -18.57 26.84 -2.46
N MET A 274 -19.75 27.37 -2.11
CA MET A 274 -19.86 28.54 -1.23
C MET A 274 -19.15 28.31 0.11
N SER A 275 -19.45 27.21 0.81
CA SER A 275 -18.82 26.91 2.10
C SER A 275 -17.31 26.64 1.97
N TRP A 276 -16.89 26.02 0.87
CA TRP A 276 -15.49 25.65 0.68
C TRP A 276 -14.61 26.89 0.43
N LYS A 277 -15.11 27.88 -0.31
CA LYS A 277 -14.43 29.16 -0.58
C LYS A 277 -14.25 30.04 0.67
N HIS A 278 -15.13 29.92 1.66
CA HIS A 278 -15.04 30.69 2.90
C HIS A 278 -13.97 30.19 3.88
N LEU A 279 -13.34 29.04 3.61
CA LEU A 279 -12.28 28.50 4.46
C LEU A 279 -10.97 29.25 4.19
N ASN A 280 -10.34 29.74 5.25
CA ASN A 280 -9.20 30.66 5.16
C ASN A 280 -7.84 29.95 5.19
N SER A 281 -7.82 28.64 5.48
CA SER A 281 -6.58 27.86 5.60
C SER A 281 -6.54 26.70 4.61
N PHE A 282 -5.35 26.45 4.06
CA PHE A 282 -5.06 25.29 3.21
C PHE A 282 -5.41 23.96 3.90
N GLU A 283 -5.13 23.87 5.21
CA GLU A 283 -5.43 22.69 6.02
C GLU A 283 -6.95 22.45 6.14
N GLU A 284 -7.72 23.51 6.39
CA GLU A 284 -9.19 23.43 6.47
C GLU A 284 -9.80 23.04 5.13
N GLN A 285 -9.36 23.67 4.04
CA GLN A 285 -9.80 23.36 2.68
C GLN A 285 -9.49 21.91 2.30
N ARG A 286 -8.28 21.43 2.65
CA ARG A 286 -7.87 20.04 2.47
C ARG A 286 -8.75 19.09 3.28
N HIS A 287 -9.01 19.39 4.55
CA HIS A 287 -9.87 18.57 5.40
C HIS A 287 -11.31 18.52 4.88
N TYR A 288 -11.85 19.65 4.41
CA TYR A 288 -13.16 19.70 3.77
C TYR A 288 -13.20 18.80 2.53
N LEU A 289 -12.22 18.93 1.65
CA LEU A 289 -12.11 18.13 0.43
C LEU A 289 -12.09 16.62 0.73
N PHE A 290 -11.28 16.17 1.69
CA PHE A 290 -11.26 14.77 2.09
C PHE A 290 -12.61 14.30 2.67
N ASN A 291 -13.30 15.14 3.43
CA ASN A 291 -14.62 14.78 3.95
C ASN A 291 -15.66 14.65 2.83
N ALA A 292 -15.66 15.56 1.85
CA ALA A 292 -16.53 15.46 0.67
C ALA A 292 -16.21 14.19 -0.13
N TYR A 293 -14.93 13.91 -0.36
CA TYR A 293 -14.48 12.67 -1.00
C TYR A 293 -14.96 11.41 -0.26
N ILE A 294 -14.81 11.36 1.06
CA ILE A 294 -15.27 10.21 1.85
C ILE A 294 -16.80 10.06 1.76
N ARG A 295 -17.58 11.16 1.76
CA ARG A 295 -19.04 11.09 1.57
C ARG A 295 -19.37 10.49 0.21
N ARG A 296 -18.76 11.03 -0.84
CA ARG A 296 -18.91 10.55 -2.22
C ARG A 296 -18.62 9.05 -2.32
N GLN A 297 -17.48 8.60 -1.79
CA GLN A 297 -17.08 7.21 -1.91
C GLN A 297 -17.93 6.23 -1.09
N LEU A 298 -18.55 6.70 0.00
CA LEU A 298 -19.47 5.87 0.76
C LEU A 298 -20.89 5.84 0.17
N ASN A 299 -21.19 6.70 -0.81
CA ASN A 299 -22.46 6.70 -1.52
C ASN A 299 -22.60 5.42 -2.37
N GLN A 300 -23.73 4.73 -2.22
CA GLN A 300 -23.99 3.42 -2.82
C GLN A 300 -24.39 3.50 -4.29
N ASP A 301 -24.81 4.67 -4.78
CA ASP A 301 -25.24 4.87 -6.15
C ASP A 301 -24.08 4.82 -7.15
N ILE A 302 -22.85 5.07 -6.67
CA ILE A 302 -21.65 5.13 -7.50
C ILE A 302 -20.90 3.80 -7.49
N TYR A 303 -20.83 3.14 -6.32
CA TYR A 303 -20.13 1.88 -6.15
C TYR A 303 -21.06 0.83 -5.54
N LYS A 304 -21.29 -0.24 -6.31
CA LYS A 304 -22.05 -1.40 -5.84
C LYS A 304 -21.39 -2.00 -4.59
N SER A 305 -22.11 -1.93 -3.49
CA SER A 305 -21.71 -2.45 -2.19
C SER A 305 -21.46 -3.96 -2.23
N GLU A 306 -20.48 -4.44 -1.45
CA GLU A 306 -20.31 -5.88 -1.13
C GLU A 306 -21.38 -6.40 -0.17
N TYR A 307 -22.19 -5.50 0.39
CA TYR A 307 -23.30 -5.85 1.27
C TYR A 307 -24.58 -6.06 0.46
N PRO A 308 -25.46 -6.98 0.89
CA PRO A 308 -26.81 -7.08 0.35
C PRO A 308 -27.55 -5.73 0.48
N GLN A 309 -28.50 -5.48 -0.43
CA GLN A 309 -29.29 -4.25 -0.42
C GLN A 309 -29.91 -4.01 0.97
N GLY A 310 -29.81 -2.76 1.45
CA GLY A 310 -30.29 -2.34 2.77
C GLY A 310 -29.46 -2.83 3.98
N LYS A 311 -28.46 -3.70 3.79
CA LYS A 311 -27.61 -4.25 4.87
C LYS A 311 -26.22 -3.62 4.98
N ALA A 312 -25.95 -2.58 4.19
CA ALA A 312 -24.69 -1.87 4.27
C ALA A 312 -24.59 -1.08 5.59
N PRO A 313 -23.43 -1.08 6.27
CA PRO A 313 -23.23 -0.27 7.47
C PRO A 313 -23.43 1.23 7.21
N LYS A 314 -23.80 1.98 8.25
CA LYS A 314 -23.91 3.44 8.18
C LYS A 314 -22.54 4.07 7.90
N SER A 315 -22.52 5.22 7.22
CA SER A 315 -21.29 5.95 6.89
C SER A 315 -20.45 6.32 8.12
N GLU A 316 -21.08 6.57 9.27
CA GLU A 316 -20.40 6.82 10.54
C GLU A 316 -19.61 5.60 11.02
N SER A 317 -20.19 4.40 10.94
CA SER A 317 -19.51 3.15 11.29
C SER A 317 -18.30 2.91 10.38
N PHE A 318 -18.44 3.18 9.08
CA PHE A 318 -17.31 3.12 8.13
C PHE A 318 -16.17 4.06 8.54
N ARG A 319 -16.49 5.32 8.85
CA ARG A 319 -15.50 6.30 9.28
C ARG A 319 -14.81 5.90 10.58
N ARG A 320 -15.57 5.40 11.56
CA ARG A 320 -15.02 4.92 12.83
C ARG A 320 -14.04 3.76 12.62
N TRP A 321 -14.41 2.75 11.84
CA TRP A 321 -13.55 1.59 11.58
C TRP A 321 -12.32 1.94 10.73
N LEU A 322 -12.46 2.83 9.74
CA LEU A 322 -11.32 3.34 8.96
C LEU A 322 -10.41 4.23 9.81
N GLY A 323 -10.99 5.09 10.65
CA GLY A 323 -10.26 5.88 11.64
C GLY A 323 -9.41 4.99 12.51
N TRP A 324 -10.03 4.00 13.16
CA TRP A 324 -9.35 3.04 14.03
C TRP A 324 -8.18 2.33 13.31
N LEU A 325 -8.42 1.83 12.10
CA LEU A 325 -7.37 1.21 11.29
C LEU A 325 -6.24 2.19 10.95
N ALA A 326 -6.57 3.43 10.57
CA ALA A 326 -5.60 4.45 10.22
C ALA A 326 -4.70 4.83 11.39
N THR A 327 -5.26 4.95 12.59
CA THR A 327 -4.53 5.26 13.82
C THR A 327 -3.55 4.14 14.17
N HIS A 328 -3.99 2.88 14.14
CA HIS A 328 -3.08 1.75 14.43
C HIS A 328 -1.97 1.59 13.39
N LEU A 329 -2.29 1.75 12.09
CA LEU A 329 -1.26 1.75 11.05
C LEU A 329 -0.25 2.89 11.21
N LYS A 330 -0.70 4.07 11.67
CA LYS A 330 0.18 5.21 11.94
C LYS A 330 1.10 4.93 13.14
N THR A 331 0.55 4.40 14.23
CA THR A 331 1.30 4.07 15.45
C THR A 331 2.36 2.99 15.20
N ASP A 332 2.04 1.98 14.39
CA ASP A 332 2.95 0.88 14.08
C ASP A 332 3.99 1.20 12.97
N GLU A 333 3.99 2.43 12.44
CA GLU A 333 4.75 2.85 11.25
C GLU A 333 4.54 1.89 10.04
N ALA A 334 3.32 1.35 9.90
CA ALA A 334 2.98 0.34 8.89
C ALA A 334 2.09 0.93 7.78
N THR A 335 2.39 0.61 6.52
CA THR A 335 1.55 1.02 5.38
C THR A 335 0.49 0.00 5.00
N GLU A 336 0.69 -1.26 5.38
CA GLU A 336 -0.12 -2.39 4.94
C GLU A 336 -0.70 -3.14 6.14
N PHE A 337 -1.97 -3.49 6.03
CA PHE A 337 -2.72 -4.28 6.98
C PHE A 337 -3.03 -5.67 6.42
N CYS A 338 -2.70 -6.71 7.18
CA CYS A 338 -3.05 -8.09 6.86
C CYS A 338 -4.29 -8.52 7.65
N VAL A 339 -5.40 -8.80 6.94
CA VAL A 339 -6.67 -9.17 7.58
C VAL A 339 -6.55 -10.45 8.41
N LYS A 340 -5.68 -11.38 7.99
CA LYS A 340 -5.50 -12.68 8.64
C LYS A 340 -4.84 -12.57 10.01
N LYS A 341 -4.03 -11.53 10.23
CA LYS A 341 -3.21 -11.39 11.44
C LYS A 341 -3.32 -9.98 11.99
N ILE A 342 -4.20 -9.81 12.98
CA ILE A 342 -4.29 -8.60 13.80
C ILE A 342 -3.31 -8.77 14.96
N PRO A 343 -2.37 -7.84 15.16
CA PRO A 343 -1.46 -7.89 16.30
C PRO A 343 -2.19 -7.76 17.64
N ILE A 344 -1.74 -8.50 18.65
CA ILE A 344 -2.34 -8.46 20.00
C ILE A 344 -2.14 -7.10 20.69
N HIS A 345 -1.06 -6.37 20.35
CA HIS A 345 -0.77 -5.07 20.94
C HIS A 345 -1.75 -3.97 20.50
N TRP A 346 -2.61 -4.23 19.51
CA TRP A 346 -3.71 -3.33 19.13
C TRP A 346 -4.86 -3.32 20.15
N LEU A 347 -4.81 -4.21 21.15
CA LEU A 347 -5.68 -4.16 22.33
C LEU A 347 -5.09 -3.18 23.36
N ASN A 348 -5.52 -1.92 23.27
CA ASN A 348 -4.93 -0.80 24.01
C ASN A 348 -5.30 -0.79 25.51
N ASP A 349 -6.48 -1.28 25.86
CA ASP A 349 -7.00 -1.23 27.23
C ASP A 349 -6.66 -2.51 28.00
N GLU A 350 -6.25 -2.38 29.26
CA GLU A 350 -6.09 -3.53 30.16
C GLU A 350 -7.40 -4.31 30.30
N GLY A 351 -8.55 -3.63 30.23
CA GLY A 351 -9.86 -4.26 30.14
C GLY A 351 -10.07 -5.10 28.85
N GLN A 352 -9.52 -4.67 27.71
CA GLN A 352 -9.54 -5.46 26.47
C GLN A 352 -8.65 -6.70 26.58
N LYS A 353 -7.45 -6.55 27.16
CA LYS A 353 -6.52 -7.69 27.37
C LYS A 353 -7.11 -8.71 28.34
N GLN A 354 -7.77 -8.27 29.40
CA GLN A 354 -8.47 -9.16 30.33
C GLN A 354 -9.62 -9.90 29.65
N ARG A 355 -10.45 -9.20 28.87
CA ARG A 355 -11.55 -9.82 28.10
C ARG A 355 -11.02 -10.81 27.07
N TYR A 356 -9.93 -10.49 26.37
CA TYR A 356 -9.25 -11.43 25.48
C TYR A 356 -8.81 -12.71 26.22
N LYS A 357 -8.13 -12.57 27.36
CA LYS A 357 -7.71 -13.72 28.20
C LYS A 357 -8.92 -14.53 28.66
N LEU A 358 -10.01 -13.87 29.06
CA LEU A 358 -11.24 -14.52 29.50
C LEU A 358 -11.91 -15.28 28.35
N THR A 359 -12.08 -14.65 27.18
CA THR A 359 -12.64 -15.28 25.98
C THR A 359 -11.82 -16.51 25.57
N LEU A 360 -10.49 -16.44 25.60
CA LEU A 360 -9.64 -17.60 25.34
C LEU A 360 -9.84 -18.74 26.34
N LYS A 361 -9.87 -18.42 27.65
CA LYS A 361 -10.12 -19.41 28.69
C LYS A 361 -11.49 -20.08 28.54
N ILE A 362 -12.52 -19.31 28.18
CA ILE A 362 -13.87 -19.83 27.95
C ILE A 362 -13.90 -20.76 26.73
N ILE A 363 -13.30 -20.36 25.59
CA ILE A 363 -13.28 -21.19 24.38
C ILE A 363 -12.55 -22.52 24.65
N LEU A 364 -11.34 -22.45 25.22
CA LEU A 364 -10.57 -23.65 25.53
C LEU A 364 -11.28 -24.50 26.60
N GLY A 365 -11.85 -23.87 27.62
CA GLY A 365 -12.62 -24.55 28.67
C GLY A 365 -13.84 -25.29 28.14
N LEU A 366 -14.64 -24.65 27.27
CA LEU A 366 -15.82 -25.28 26.66
C LEU A 366 -15.44 -26.50 25.80
N ILE A 367 -14.32 -26.44 25.08
CA ILE A 367 -13.82 -27.58 24.30
C ILE A 367 -13.44 -28.74 25.22
N TRP A 368 -12.69 -28.47 26.29
CA TRP A 368 -12.33 -29.49 27.27
C TRP A 368 -13.54 -30.07 28.00
N VAL A 369 -14.52 -29.25 28.36
CA VAL A 369 -15.79 -29.70 28.96
C VAL A 369 -16.56 -30.62 28.01
N MET A 370 -16.64 -30.28 26.72
CA MET A 370 -17.26 -31.16 25.72
C MET A 370 -16.55 -32.52 25.62
N ILE A 371 -15.22 -32.52 25.56
CA ILE A 371 -14.43 -33.76 25.51
C ILE A 371 -14.68 -34.59 26.77
N LEU A 372 -14.69 -33.96 27.95
CA LEU A 372 -14.95 -34.64 29.22
C LEU A 372 -16.37 -35.21 29.28
N LEU A 373 -17.38 -34.49 28.79
CA LEU A 373 -18.76 -34.97 28.72
C LEU A 373 -18.92 -36.19 27.82
N ILE A 374 -18.23 -36.23 26.67
CA ILE A 374 -18.22 -37.40 25.77
C ILE A 374 -17.60 -38.62 26.48
N ILE A 375 -16.48 -38.42 27.17
CA ILE A 375 -15.82 -39.48 27.95
C ILE A 375 -16.76 -39.96 29.06
N LEU A 376 -17.35 -39.06 29.84
CA LEU A 376 -18.27 -39.39 30.94
C LEU A 376 -19.50 -40.16 30.44
N ALA A 377 -20.10 -39.74 29.33
CA ALA A 377 -21.21 -40.45 28.70
C ALA A 377 -20.81 -41.87 28.28
N GLY A 378 -19.58 -42.05 27.76
CA GLY A 378 -19.04 -43.37 27.44
C GLY A 378 -18.92 -44.29 28.66
N VAL A 379 -18.53 -43.73 29.81
CA VAL A 379 -18.47 -44.46 31.08
C VAL A 379 -19.88 -44.85 31.54
N ILE A 380 -20.82 -43.90 31.57
CA ILE A 380 -22.18 -44.10 32.08
C ILE A 380 -22.95 -45.11 31.22
N LEU A 381 -22.88 -44.99 29.90
CA LEU A 381 -23.57 -45.87 28.95
C LEU A 381 -22.83 -47.20 28.73
N ARG A 382 -21.66 -47.39 29.36
CA ARG A 382 -20.77 -48.56 29.18
C ARG A 382 -20.44 -48.84 27.71
N GLN A 383 -20.38 -47.81 26.88
CA GLN A 383 -20.03 -47.92 25.47
C GLN A 383 -18.53 -47.65 25.28
N THR A 384 -17.76 -48.72 25.10
CA THR A 384 -16.33 -48.66 24.75
C THR A 384 -16.01 -47.79 23.52
N PRO A 385 -16.80 -47.74 22.42
CA PRO A 385 -16.46 -46.88 21.29
C PRO A 385 -16.49 -45.39 21.65
N LEU A 386 -17.39 -44.97 22.54
CA LEU A 386 -17.56 -43.56 22.92
C LEU A 386 -16.38 -43.07 23.78
N LEU A 387 -15.82 -43.95 24.62
CA LEU A 387 -14.60 -43.68 25.39
C LEU A 387 -13.38 -43.49 24.49
N ILE A 388 -13.18 -44.41 23.55
CA ILE A 388 -12.07 -44.35 22.59
C ILE A 388 -12.17 -43.07 21.74
N MET A 389 -13.38 -42.72 21.31
CA MET A 389 -13.64 -41.48 20.57
C MET A 389 -13.31 -40.24 21.40
N GLY A 390 -13.75 -40.16 22.66
CA GLY A 390 -13.47 -39.03 23.53
C GLY A 390 -11.97 -38.82 23.81
N MET A 391 -11.25 -39.90 24.14
CA MET A 391 -9.80 -39.85 24.34
C MET A 391 -9.06 -39.49 23.04
N GLY A 392 -9.48 -40.07 21.91
CA GLY A 392 -8.93 -39.78 20.60
C GLY A 392 -9.11 -38.32 20.19
N LEU A 393 -10.30 -37.75 20.40
CA LEU A 393 -10.59 -36.33 20.17
C LEU A 393 -9.74 -35.41 21.06
N GLY A 394 -9.55 -35.78 22.33
CA GLY A 394 -8.68 -35.03 23.25
C GLY A 394 -7.23 -35.00 22.80
N LEU A 395 -6.66 -36.16 22.46
CA LEU A 395 -5.28 -36.27 21.97
C LEU A 395 -5.11 -35.52 20.63
N LEU A 396 -6.06 -35.69 19.70
CA LEU A 396 -6.04 -35.02 18.42
C LEU A 396 -6.14 -33.50 18.57
N PHE A 397 -7.01 -33.00 19.45
CA PHE A 397 -7.12 -31.57 19.73
C PHE A 397 -5.83 -31.00 20.35
N ALA A 398 -5.20 -31.71 21.29
CA ALA A 398 -3.92 -31.32 21.86
C ALA A 398 -2.82 -31.24 20.79
N ILE A 399 -2.70 -32.26 19.93
CA ILE A 399 -1.75 -32.27 18.81
C ILE A 399 -2.03 -31.13 17.83
N LEU A 400 -3.31 -30.85 17.52
CA LEU A 400 -3.69 -29.76 16.62
C LEU A 400 -3.38 -28.38 17.22
N LEU A 401 -3.58 -28.19 18.53
CA LEU A 401 -3.22 -26.93 19.19
C LEU A 401 -1.72 -26.64 19.08
N GLU A 402 -0.88 -27.66 19.17
CA GLU A 402 0.57 -27.52 19.12
C GLU A 402 1.11 -27.44 17.68
N LYS A 403 0.62 -28.28 16.76
CA LYS A 403 1.21 -28.45 15.42
C LYS A 403 0.47 -27.76 14.27
N SER A 404 -0.81 -27.38 14.42
CA SER A 404 -1.67 -27.08 13.25
C SER A 404 -2.07 -25.60 13.06
N GLY A 405 -1.41 -24.65 13.73
CA GLY A 405 -1.77 -23.22 13.66
C GLY A 405 -3.20 -22.92 14.18
N LEU A 406 -3.87 -23.91 14.78
CA LEU A 406 -5.22 -23.80 15.33
C LEU A 406 -5.24 -22.86 16.53
N LYS A 407 -4.15 -22.84 17.32
CA LYS A 407 -3.91 -21.83 18.35
C LYS A 407 -3.99 -20.41 17.77
N GLU A 408 -3.25 -20.12 16.69
CA GLU A 408 -3.29 -18.80 16.05
C GLU A 408 -4.70 -18.46 15.57
N LYS A 409 -5.46 -19.41 15.01
CA LYS A 409 -6.85 -19.18 14.60
C LYS A 409 -7.75 -18.82 15.78
N ILE A 410 -7.62 -19.51 16.92
CA ILE A 410 -8.38 -19.22 18.14
C ILE A 410 -8.00 -17.83 18.69
N GLU A 411 -6.71 -17.51 18.74
CA GLU A 411 -6.22 -16.20 19.19
C GLU A 411 -6.76 -15.06 18.30
N GLN A 412 -6.67 -15.23 16.98
CA GLN A 412 -7.19 -14.25 16.03
C GLN A 412 -8.72 -14.11 16.10
N PHE A 413 -9.44 -15.20 16.38
CA PHE A 413 -10.88 -15.14 16.65
C PHE A 413 -11.19 -14.35 17.92
N ALA A 414 -10.49 -14.63 19.03
CA ALA A 414 -10.68 -13.93 20.29
C ALA A 414 -10.36 -12.43 20.17
N ILE A 415 -9.27 -12.07 19.50
CA ILE A 415 -8.91 -10.66 19.23
C ILE A 415 -10.04 -9.98 18.45
N ARG A 416 -10.52 -10.59 17.35
CA ARG A 416 -11.61 -10.02 16.54
C ARG A 416 -12.91 -9.89 17.32
N TRP A 417 -13.23 -10.85 18.18
CA TRP A 417 -14.44 -10.81 19.00
C TRP A 417 -14.41 -9.64 19.98
N VAL A 418 -13.28 -9.43 20.68
CA VAL A 418 -13.11 -8.30 21.61
C VAL A 418 -13.20 -6.97 20.85
N LEU A 419 -12.48 -6.83 19.74
CA LEU A 419 -12.49 -5.60 18.94
C LEU A 419 -13.87 -5.31 18.33
N TRP A 420 -14.60 -6.34 17.91
CA TRP A 420 -15.97 -6.20 17.41
C TRP A 420 -16.94 -5.77 18.50
N LYS A 421 -16.85 -6.37 19.70
CA LYS A 421 -17.69 -6.02 20.85
C LYS A 421 -17.52 -4.56 21.27
N ASP A 422 -16.32 -4.02 21.11
CA ASP A 422 -16.00 -2.61 21.40
C ASP A 422 -16.33 -1.65 20.24
N GLY A 423 -16.85 -2.18 19.13
CA GLY A 423 -17.20 -1.39 17.95
C GLY A 423 -15.99 -0.85 17.17
N ASN A 424 -14.79 -1.37 17.42
CA ASN A 424 -13.56 -0.94 16.74
C ASN A 424 -13.42 -1.51 15.34
N ILE A 425 -13.97 -2.71 15.10
CA ILE A 425 -14.01 -3.36 13.78
C ILE A 425 -15.39 -3.98 13.51
N PRO A 426 -15.77 -4.20 12.24
CA PRO A 426 -16.93 -5.00 11.90
C PRO A 426 -16.67 -6.49 12.07
N TRP A 427 -17.74 -7.26 12.31
CA TRP A 427 -17.67 -8.73 12.42
C TRP A 427 -17.03 -9.39 11.19
N ASN A 428 -17.52 -9.04 9.99
CA ASN A 428 -16.92 -9.49 8.74
C ASN A 428 -15.92 -8.45 8.21
N TYR A 429 -14.73 -8.42 8.82
CA TYR A 429 -13.72 -7.42 8.50
C TYR A 429 -13.22 -7.52 7.05
N GLN A 430 -13.13 -8.73 6.51
CA GLN A 430 -12.73 -8.94 5.12
C GLN A 430 -13.73 -8.35 4.12
N ARG A 431 -15.04 -8.51 4.35
CA ARG A 431 -16.08 -7.90 3.50
C ARG A 431 -15.98 -6.37 3.54
N PHE A 432 -15.83 -5.82 4.74
CA PHE A 432 -15.66 -4.37 4.93
C PHE A 432 -14.45 -3.83 4.14
N LEU A 433 -13.28 -4.45 4.28
CA LEU A 433 -12.06 -3.98 3.60
C LEU A 433 -12.16 -4.11 2.08
N LYS A 434 -12.82 -5.17 1.60
CA LYS A 434 -13.11 -5.37 0.17
C LYS A 434 -14.06 -4.28 -0.36
N ASP A 435 -15.08 -3.91 0.42
CA ASP A 435 -16.00 -2.82 0.08
C ASP A 435 -15.27 -1.46 0.01
N CYS A 436 -14.46 -1.15 1.03
CA CYS A 436 -13.62 0.06 1.05
C CYS A 436 -12.62 0.10 -0.11
N SER A 437 -12.14 -1.06 -0.57
CA SER A 437 -11.26 -1.16 -1.74
C SER A 437 -12.00 -0.89 -3.05
N ARG A 438 -13.24 -1.38 -3.20
CA ARG A 438 -14.10 -1.04 -4.35
C ARG A 438 -14.40 0.45 -4.42
N LYS A 439 -14.63 1.06 -3.25
CA LYS A 439 -14.90 2.50 -3.07
C LYS A 439 -13.65 3.39 -3.09
N LEU A 440 -12.48 2.85 -3.47
CA LEU A 440 -11.22 3.60 -3.60
C LEU A 440 -10.78 4.36 -2.33
N LEU A 441 -11.18 3.87 -1.16
CA LEU A 441 -10.66 4.35 0.13
C LEU A 441 -9.40 3.55 0.51
N LEU A 442 -9.41 2.26 0.19
CA LEU A 442 -8.30 1.33 0.37
C LEU A 442 -7.86 0.77 -0.98
N GLN A 443 -6.66 0.21 -0.98
CA GLN A 443 -6.08 -0.53 -2.08
C GLN A 443 -5.73 -1.93 -1.61
N LYS A 444 -6.18 -2.95 -2.34
CA LYS A 444 -5.85 -4.35 -2.09
C LYS A 444 -4.59 -4.75 -2.86
N ILE A 445 -3.62 -5.32 -2.16
CA ILE A 445 -2.37 -5.86 -2.70
C ILE A 445 -2.26 -7.31 -2.19
N GLY A 446 -2.57 -8.28 -3.05
CA GLY A 446 -2.69 -9.68 -2.62
C GLY A 446 -3.71 -9.85 -1.48
N ASP A 447 -3.26 -10.31 -0.31
CA ASP A 447 -4.06 -10.48 0.92
C ASP A 447 -4.00 -9.28 1.88
N ARG A 448 -3.29 -8.22 1.50
CA ARG A 448 -3.06 -7.02 2.32
C ARG A 448 -3.86 -5.84 1.79
N TYR A 449 -4.13 -4.91 2.68
CA TYR A 449 -4.84 -3.66 2.37
C TYR A 449 -3.99 -2.48 2.82
N ARG A 450 -3.95 -1.42 2.02
CA ARG A 450 -3.37 -0.14 2.40
C ARG A 450 -4.34 0.98 2.09
N PHE A 451 -4.19 2.13 2.73
CA PHE A 451 -4.93 3.32 2.30
C PHE A 451 -4.51 3.71 0.88
N ILE A 452 -5.45 4.23 0.09
CA ILE A 452 -5.15 4.64 -1.30
C ILE A 452 -4.02 5.67 -1.36
N HIS A 453 -3.93 6.52 -0.33
CA HIS A 453 -2.88 7.50 -0.14
C HIS A 453 -2.65 7.78 1.35
N ARG A 454 -1.39 8.03 1.74
CA ARG A 454 -0.99 8.32 3.13
C ARG A 454 -1.70 9.55 3.73
N LEU A 455 -1.80 10.64 2.97
CA LEU A 455 -2.56 11.83 3.41
C LEU A 455 -4.02 11.53 3.77
N LEU A 456 -4.67 10.56 3.10
CA LEU A 456 -6.03 10.15 3.46
C LEU A 456 -6.04 9.33 4.76
N GLN A 457 -5.04 8.46 4.96
CA GLN A 457 -4.85 7.76 6.23
C GLN A 457 -4.63 8.76 7.38
N GLU A 458 -3.78 9.76 7.19
CA GLU A 458 -3.51 10.80 8.20
C GLU A 458 -4.77 11.60 8.54
N HIS A 459 -5.63 11.88 7.55
CA HIS A 459 -6.94 12.51 7.75
C HIS A 459 -7.89 11.64 8.58
N PHE A 460 -7.91 10.32 8.36
CA PHE A 460 -8.69 9.39 9.18
C PHE A 460 -8.14 9.27 10.61
N ALA A 461 -6.81 9.26 10.77
CA ALA A 461 -6.17 9.11 12.07
C ALA A 461 -6.32 10.35 12.99
N HIS A 462 -6.47 11.55 12.42
CA HIS A 462 -6.73 12.78 13.20
C HIS A 462 -8.17 12.89 13.75
N LYS A 463 -9.09 12.02 13.33
CA LYS A 463 -10.53 12.14 13.57
C LYS A 463 -11.13 11.10 14.53
N ILE A 464 -10.32 10.47 15.38
CA ILE A 464 -10.81 9.63 16.49
C ILE A 464 -10.91 10.48 17.76
#